data_AF-A0A7X8JDS0-F1
#
_entry.id   AF-A0A7X8JDS0-F1
#
_cell.length_a   1.000
_cell.length_b   1.000
_cell.length_c   1.000
_cell.angle_alpha   90.00
_cell.angle_beta   90.00
_cell.angle_gamma   90.00
#
_symmetry.space_group_name_H-M   'P 1'
#
loop_
_entity.id
_entity.type
_entity.pdbx_description
1 polymer ?
#
loop_
_entity_poly.entity_id
_entity_poly.type
_entity_poly.pdbx_seq_one_letter_code
_entity_poly.pdbx_strand_id
1 'polypeptide(L)'
;MQDNLSGDEVRCGYTVSSEMKKIWSIELDLARKLKEVCEKYHLRFYMQAGTLLGAVRHQGFIPWDDDMDFVMPREDFDILESIAHKEFAEPYFLQTMNNSEEIFNNGKALLRNSSTTGLQLHRDLFKKGNHGIAIDINALDNIYDCPQKRRRYWEKADMLLKITTLKYYGTKVKKTGDLTISFSDRMRYYTNFDNKQMLCRKLRDVFVSCTDNNSKYLNIITQANYRHNIYYRADFDKCIFLKFEDMELPAPIGYDRVLRTDFGDDYMTLPPHSQRHPHHYPVVRTDISYRVYMKHFQDIFTNTAGRKIIIFGAGQMLLHYLTHTHKKFHPAFVVDNNKDKWGTFVEGFEVRDPNCILDLADDERHIIICSIYYKEIETQLIDMGINNYYFYVQNPKWL
;
A
#
# COMPACT_ATOMS: atom_id res chain seq x y z
N MET A 1 2.83 23.60 -16.63
CA MET A 1 2.71 22.91 -15.31
C MET A 1 3.56 21.64 -15.21
N GLN A 2 4.20 21.16 -16.29
CA GLN A 2 5.14 20.02 -16.25
C GLN A 2 6.52 20.34 -15.62
N ASP A 3 6.90 21.61 -15.49
CA ASP A 3 8.26 22.00 -15.08
C ASP A 3 8.60 21.80 -13.60
N ASN A 4 7.61 21.58 -12.73
CA ASN A 4 7.86 21.34 -11.31
C ASN A 4 8.12 19.86 -10.96
N LEU A 5 8.08 18.93 -11.92
CA LEU A 5 8.33 17.50 -11.68
C LEU A 5 9.75 17.04 -12.05
N SER A 6 10.56 17.90 -12.68
CA SER A 6 11.93 17.57 -13.06
C SER A 6 12.91 17.88 -11.94
N GLY A 7 13.66 16.85 -11.52
CA GLY A 7 14.76 16.99 -10.56
C GLY A 7 14.33 16.97 -9.09
N ASP A 8 15.32 16.70 -8.25
CA ASP A 8 15.18 16.69 -6.81
C ASP A 8 14.92 18.12 -6.29
N GLU A 9 14.15 18.21 -5.21
CA GLU A 9 13.75 19.47 -4.59
C GLU A 9 14.00 19.42 -3.08
N VAL A 10 14.52 20.49 -2.49
CA VAL A 10 14.68 20.57 -1.03
C VAL A 10 13.51 21.31 -0.43
N ARG A 11 12.70 20.60 0.38
CA ARG A 11 11.60 21.17 1.16
C ARG A 11 11.86 20.96 2.66
N CYS A 12 11.86 22.03 3.44
CA CYS A 12 12.08 21.98 4.91
C CYS A 12 13.35 21.20 5.33
N GLY A 13 14.44 21.31 4.55
CA GLY A 13 15.69 20.59 4.83
C GLY A 13 15.63 19.08 4.52
N TYR A 14 14.65 18.62 3.76
CA TYR A 14 14.53 17.27 3.26
C TYR A 14 14.60 17.26 1.73
N THR A 15 15.41 16.36 1.16
CA THR A 15 15.51 16.18 -0.30
C THR A 15 14.38 15.28 -0.77
N VAL A 16 13.41 15.87 -1.45
CA VAL A 16 12.35 15.19 -2.17
C VAL A 16 12.92 14.74 -3.52
N SER A 17 13.01 13.43 -3.74
CA SER A 17 13.54 12.90 -4.99
C SER A 17 12.56 13.11 -6.15
N SER A 18 13.10 13.15 -7.37
CA SER A 18 12.28 13.11 -8.59
C SER A 18 11.32 11.92 -8.64
N GLU A 19 11.71 10.75 -8.12
CA GLU A 19 10.83 9.58 -8.01
C GLU A 19 9.64 9.82 -7.07
N MET A 20 9.86 10.43 -5.90
CA MET A 20 8.76 10.80 -5.00
C MET A 20 7.78 11.76 -5.68
N LYS A 21 8.28 12.72 -6.42
CA LYS A 21 7.45 13.70 -7.14
C LYS A 21 6.59 13.05 -8.22
N LYS A 22 7.06 11.98 -8.87
CA LYS A 22 6.24 11.18 -9.79
C LYS A 22 5.10 10.46 -9.06
N ILE A 23 5.34 9.95 -7.86
CA ILE A 23 4.30 9.35 -7.00
C ILE A 23 3.24 10.40 -6.65
N TRP A 24 3.67 11.55 -6.11
CA TRP A 24 2.77 12.67 -5.80
C TRP A 24 1.95 13.11 -7.01
N SER A 25 2.55 13.14 -8.21
CA SER A 25 1.81 13.48 -9.43
C SER A 25 0.65 12.52 -9.71
N ILE A 26 0.83 11.22 -9.45
CA ILE A 26 -0.20 10.19 -9.64
C ILE A 26 -1.27 10.31 -8.55
N GLU A 27 -0.88 10.60 -7.31
CA GLU A 27 -1.83 10.77 -6.20
C GLU A 27 -2.66 12.05 -6.34
N LEU A 28 -2.06 13.15 -6.80
CA LEU A 28 -2.79 14.37 -7.15
C LEU A 28 -3.78 14.12 -8.30
N ASP A 29 -3.42 13.29 -9.29
CA ASP A 29 -4.35 12.89 -10.36
C ASP A 29 -5.54 12.08 -9.79
N LEU A 30 -5.28 11.13 -8.90
CA LEU A 30 -6.31 10.37 -8.20
C LEU A 30 -7.20 11.28 -7.32
N ALA A 31 -6.61 12.24 -6.62
CA ALA A 31 -7.33 13.21 -5.79
C ALA A 31 -8.22 14.14 -6.63
N ARG A 32 -7.74 14.59 -7.80
CA ARG A 32 -8.57 15.34 -8.77
C ARG A 32 -9.74 14.50 -9.24
N LYS A 33 -9.52 13.22 -9.55
CA LYS A 33 -10.61 12.33 -9.99
C LYS A 33 -11.63 12.08 -8.87
N LEU A 34 -11.17 11.90 -7.63
CA LEU A 34 -12.07 11.79 -6.48
C LEU A 34 -12.90 13.08 -6.31
N LYS A 35 -12.25 14.24 -6.34
CA LYS A 35 -12.91 15.55 -6.22
C LYS A 35 -13.99 15.75 -7.30
N GLU A 36 -13.69 15.45 -8.55
CA GLU A 36 -14.64 15.52 -9.67
C GLU A 36 -15.91 14.68 -9.40
N VAL A 37 -15.74 13.43 -8.97
CA VAL A 37 -16.86 12.54 -8.65
C VAL A 37 -17.64 13.03 -7.44
N CYS A 38 -16.96 13.48 -6.38
CA CYS A 38 -17.60 14.02 -5.20
C CYS A 38 -18.42 15.29 -5.53
N GLU A 39 -17.91 16.19 -6.36
CA GLU A 39 -18.62 17.40 -6.78
C GLU A 39 -19.86 17.08 -7.62
N LYS A 40 -19.74 16.14 -8.57
CA LYS A 40 -20.84 15.69 -9.43
C LYS A 40 -22.01 15.09 -8.64
N TYR A 41 -21.73 14.38 -7.55
CA TYR A 41 -22.72 13.70 -6.73
C TYR A 41 -23.02 14.42 -5.40
N HIS A 42 -22.46 15.61 -5.20
CA HIS A 42 -22.57 16.39 -3.97
C HIS A 42 -22.17 15.62 -2.69
N LEU A 43 -21.14 14.77 -2.80
CA LEU A 43 -20.61 13.97 -1.71
C LEU A 43 -19.60 14.78 -0.91
N ARG A 44 -19.69 14.70 0.42
CA ARG A 44 -18.68 15.32 1.29
C ARG A 44 -17.48 14.38 1.43
N PHE A 45 -16.32 14.97 1.39
CA PHE A 45 -15.05 14.33 1.71
C PHE A 45 -14.12 15.38 2.31
N TYR A 46 -13.13 14.92 3.08
CA TYR A 46 -12.19 15.79 3.77
C TYR A 46 -10.79 15.17 3.71
N MET A 47 -9.76 15.99 3.59
CA MET A 47 -8.38 15.56 3.85
C MET A 47 -8.27 15.05 5.29
N GLN A 48 -7.46 14.02 5.49
CA GLN A 48 -7.25 13.38 6.79
C GLN A 48 -5.75 13.11 7.02
N ALA A 49 -5.35 12.79 8.26
CA ALA A 49 -3.99 12.37 8.63
C ALA A 49 -2.87 13.25 8.03
N GLY A 50 -1.90 12.62 7.37
CA GLY A 50 -0.72 13.26 6.79
C GLY A 50 -1.08 14.30 5.73
N THR A 51 -2.13 14.04 4.94
CA THR A 51 -2.62 14.99 3.92
C THR A 51 -3.18 16.27 4.55
N LEU A 52 -4.01 16.15 5.59
CA LEU A 52 -4.54 17.32 6.29
C LEU A 52 -3.43 18.12 6.97
N LEU A 53 -2.49 17.42 7.63
CA LEU A 53 -1.32 18.04 8.25
C LEU A 53 -0.44 18.74 7.21
N GLY A 54 -0.25 18.11 6.06
CA GLY A 54 0.46 18.65 4.90
C GLY A 54 -0.16 19.95 4.39
N ALA A 55 -1.49 19.98 4.19
CA ALA A 55 -2.20 21.18 3.79
C ALA A 55 -1.96 22.34 4.77
N VAL A 56 -2.09 22.08 6.07
CA VAL A 56 -1.96 23.10 7.12
C VAL A 56 -0.52 23.59 7.31
N ARG A 57 0.45 22.66 7.29
CA ARG A 57 1.85 22.94 7.64
C ARG A 57 2.73 23.29 6.45
N HIS A 58 2.46 22.71 5.28
CA HIS A 58 3.29 22.80 4.08
C HIS A 58 2.54 23.35 2.86
N GLN A 59 1.22 23.54 2.93
CA GLN A 59 0.37 23.86 1.77
C GLN A 59 0.47 22.81 0.64
N GLY A 60 0.72 21.55 1.00
CA GLY A 60 1.03 20.47 0.07
C GLY A 60 1.51 19.22 0.80
N PHE A 61 2.24 18.34 0.13
CA PHE A 61 2.76 17.13 0.76
C PHE A 61 3.75 17.45 1.89
N ILE A 62 3.71 16.63 2.93
CA ILE A 62 4.83 16.54 3.88
C ILE A 62 6.01 15.94 3.10
N PRO A 63 7.23 16.51 3.13
CA PRO A 63 8.29 16.16 2.19
C PRO A 63 8.73 14.68 2.13
N TRP A 64 8.48 13.93 3.20
CA TRP A 64 8.84 12.51 3.33
C TRP A 64 7.62 11.57 3.30
N ASP A 65 6.44 12.10 3.01
CA ASP A 65 5.17 11.35 2.96
C ASP A 65 4.91 10.84 1.54
N ASP A 66 4.37 9.62 1.44
CA ASP A 66 4.26 8.88 0.19
C ASP A 66 2.83 8.41 -0.14
N ASP A 67 1.84 8.97 0.54
CA ASP A 67 0.42 8.73 0.27
C ASP A 67 -0.49 9.94 0.51
N MET A 68 -1.76 9.79 0.11
CA MET A 68 -2.84 10.72 0.46
C MET A 68 -4.00 10.02 1.14
N ASP A 69 -4.49 10.60 2.23
CA ASP A 69 -5.59 10.13 3.04
C ASP A 69 -6.80 11.07 2.96
N PHE A 70 -7.96 10.48 2.70
CA PHE A 70 -9.25 11.13 2.75
C PHE A 70 -10.21 10.41 3.68
N VAL A 71 -11.17 11.16 4.21
CA VAL A 71 -12.28 10.63 5.00
C VAL A 71 -13.61 11.20 4.50
N MET A 72 -14.65 10.36 4.49
CA MET A 72 -16.00 10.71 4.08
C MET A 72 -17.02 10.31 5.14
N PRO A 73 -18.09 11.10 5.39
CA PRO A 73 -19.25 10.62 6.15
C PRO A 73 -19.73 9.27 5.61
N ARG A 74 -20.15 8.35 6.48
CA ARG A 74 -20.58 6.99 6.08
C ARG A 74 -21.59 7.00 4.94
N GLU A 75 -22.61 7.87 4.98
CA GLU A 75 -23.60 7.95 3.91
C GLU A 75 -22.98 8.28 2.54
N ASP A 76 -22.01 9.20 2.50
CA ASP A 76 -21.36 9.63 1.27
C ASP A 76 -20.37 8.58 0.76
N PHE A 77 -19.66 7.92 1.69
CA PHE A 77 -18.80 6.78 1.38
C PHE A 77 -19.60 5.63 0.73
N ASP A 78 -20.76 5.30 1.28
CA ASP A 78 -21.62 4.24 0.75
C ASP A 78 -22.17 4.58 -0.65
N ILE A 79 -22.50 5.86 -0.89
CA ILE A 79 -22.88 6.32 -2.23
C ILE A 79 -21.69 6.17 -3.19
N LEU A 80 -20.49 6.62 -2.80
CA LEU A 80 -19.28 6.49 -3.62
C LEU A 80 -19.02 5.03 -4.02
N GLU A 81 -19.12 4.08 -3.08
CA GLU A 81 -18.98 2.65 -3.38
C GLU A 81 -20.03 2.19 -4.42
N SER A 82 -21.28 2.64 -4.28
CA SER A 82 -22.39 2.21 -5.16
C SER A 82 -22.26 2.71 -6.59
N ILE A 83 -21.69 3.90 -6.79
CA ILE A 83 -21.51 4.53 -8.11
C ILE A 83 -20.15 4.21 -8.74
N ALA A 84 -19.25 3.56 -8.01
CA ALA A 84 -17.86 3.39 -8.41
C ALA A 84 -17.67 2.78 -9.81
N HIS A 85 -18.45 1.75 -10.14
CA HIS A 85 -18.40 1.07 -11.44
C HIS A 85 -18.81 1.95 -12.64
N LYS A 86 -19.49 3.07 -12.38
CA LYS A 86 -19.91 4.03 -13.42
C LYS A 86 -18.91 5.17 -13.58
N GLU A 87 -18.28 5.58 -12.47
CA GLU A 87 -17.49 6.82 -12.39
C GLU A 87 -15.98 6.59 -12.46
N PHE A 88 -15.51 5.39 -12.11
CA PHE A 88 -14.09 5.01 -12.18
C PHE A 88 -13.88 3.97 -13.26
N ALA A 89 -13.42 4.45 -14.42
CA ALA A 89 -12.96 3.63 -15.54
C ALA A 89 -11.43 3.70 -15.63
N GLU A 90 -10.83 2.70 -16.30
CA GLU A 90 -9.38 2.60 -16.50
C GLU A 90 -8.78 3.95 -16.98
N PRO A 91 -7.70 4.44 -16.34
CA PRO A 91 -6.87 3.74 -15.37
C PRO A 91 -7.37 3.78 -13.92
N TYR A 92 -8.47 4.48 -13.62
CA TYR A 92 -8.99 4.62 -12.27
C TYR A 92 -9.77 3.38 -11.81
N PHE A 93 -9.47 2.89 -10.62
CA PHE A 93 -10.19 1.79 -10.01
C PHE A 93 -10.39 1.99 -8.51
N LEU A 94 -11.64 2.13 -8.07
CA LEU A 94 -11.97 2.15 -6.64
C LEU A 94 -12.04 0.72 -6.11
N GLN A 95 -10.99 0.30 -5.40
CA GLN A 95 -10.91 -1.00 -4.75
C GLN A 95 -11.48 -0.95 -3.34
N THR A 96 -12.46 -1.80 -3.05
CA THR A 96 -13.10 -1.92 -1.73
C THR A 96 -13.06 -3.36 -1.23
N MET A 97 -13.37 -3.58 0.04
CA MET A 97 -13.49 -4.94 0.58
C MET A 97 -14.60 -5.75 -0.12
N ASN A 98 -15.57 -5.09 -0.76
CA ASN A 98 -16.68 -5.73 -1.45
C ASN A 98 -16.27 -6.24 -2.83
N ASN A 99 -15.47 -5.47 -3.59
CA ASN A 99 -15.11 -5.79 -4.97
C ASN A 99 -13.72 -6.42 -5.18
N SER A 100 -12.88 -6.54 -4.14
CA SER A 100 -11.55 -7.17 -4.25
C SER A 100 -11.54 -8.62 -3.74
N GLU A 101 -11.02 -9.60 -4.49
CA GLU A 101 -11.00 -11.00 -4.04
C GLU A 101 -10.24 -11.21 -2.73
N GLU A 102 -9.02 -10.68 -2.64
CA GLU A 102 -8.12 -10.98 -1.52
C GLU A 102 -7.60 -9.73 -0.78
N ILE A 103 -7.93 -8.52 -1.25
CA ILE A 103 -7.55 -7.27 -0.58
C ILE A 103 -8.71 -6.75 0.27
N PHE A 104 -8.58 -6.90 1.59
CA PHE A 104 -9.59 -6.51 2.57
C PHE A 104 -9.45 -5.08 3.12
N ASN A 105 -8.23 -4.56 3.27
CA ASN A 105 -7.92 -3.21 3.79
C ASN A 105 -8.72 -2.75 5.04
N ASN A 106 -9.15 -3.65 5.92
CA ASN A 106 -9.97 -3.32 7.10
C ASN A 106 -11.25 -2.51 6.78
N GLY A 107 -11.77 -2.60 5.56
CA GLY A 107 -12.94 -1.84 5.11
C GLY A 107 -12.65 -0.44 4.57
N LYS A 108 -11.38 -0.02 4.51
CA LYS A 108 -10.94 1.18 3.80
C LYS A 108 -11.02 0.95 2.28
N ALA A 109 -11.44 1.97 1.52
CA ALA A 109 -11.39 1.98 0.07
C ALA A 109 -10.06 2.56 -0.42
N LEU A 110 -9.58 2.06 -1.57
CA LEU A 110 -8.38 2.55 -2.24
C LEU A 110 -8.76 2.99 -3.65
N LEU A 111 -8.63 4.27 -3.97
CA LEU A 111 -8.74 4.73 -5.35
C LEU A 111 -7.37 4.59 -6.01
N ARG A 112 -7.26 3.70 -6.99
CA ARG A 112 -5.98 3.27 -7.60
C ARG A 112 -5.83 3.72 -9.04
N ASN A 113 -4.58 3.88 -9.49
CA ASN A 113 -4.21 3.95 -10.90
C ASN A 113 -3.67 2.60 -11.39
N SER A 114 -4.47 1.85 -12.15
CA SER A 114 -4.16 0.52 -12.72
C SER A 114 -2.93 0.48 -13.64
N SER A 115 -2.51 1.62 -14.19
CA SER A 115 -1.35 1.72 -15.08
C SER A 115 -0.02 1.81 -14.34
N THR A 116 -0.03 1.78 -13.01
CA THR A 116 1.15 1.92 -12.13
C THR A 116 1.31 0.70 -11.23
N THR A 117 2.39 0.65 -10.45
CA THR A 117 2.64 -0.35 -9.41
C THR A 117 2.92 0.33 -8.07
N GLY A 118 2.13 0.02 -7.05
CA GLY A 118 2.33 0.41 -5.64
C GLY A 118 2.11 -0.82 -4.76
N LEU A 119 3.15 -1.64 -4.61
CA LEU A 119 3.06 -2.98 -4.05
C LEU A 119 3.56 -3.04 -2.60
N GLN A 120 2.67 -3.44 -1.68
CA GLN A 120 3.03 -3.79 -0.31
C GLN A 120 3.54 -5.24 -0.24
N LEU A 121 4.82 -5.45 -0.55
CA LEU A 121 5.44 -6.79 -0.69
C LEU A 121 5.06 -7.78 0.43
N HIS A 122 5.13 -7.35 1.69
CA HIS A 122 4.85 -8.21 2.85
C HIS A 122 3.39 -8.62 3.02
N ARG A 123 2.48 -7.96 2.32
CA ARG A 123 1.05 -8.07 2.51
C ARG A 123 0.33 -8.58 1.27
N ASP A 124 0.76 -8.12 0.10
CA ASP A 124 -0.06 -8.08 -1.11
C ASP A 124 0.57 -8.81 -2.31
N LEU A 125 1.87 -9.17 -2.26
CA LEU A 125 2.65 -9.73 -3.40
C LEU A 125 1.96 -10.90 -4.13
N PHE A 126 1.29 -11.78 -3.40
CA PHE A 126 0.61 -12.97 -3.96
C PHE A 126 -0.91 -12.89 -3.83
N LYS A 127 -1.45 -11.69 -3.61
CA LYS A 127 -2.88 -11.47 -3.43
C LYS A 127 -3.51 -11.01 -4.72
N LYS A 128 -4.66 -11.56 -5.07
CA LYS A 128 -5.48 -11.10 -6.18
C LYS A 128 -6.15 -9.77 -5.84
N GLY A 129 -5.85 -8.77 -6.64
CA GLY A 129 -6.39 -7.43 -6.53
C GLY A 129 -5.66 -6.49 -7.47
N ASN A 130 -6.09 -5.23 -7.45
CA ASN A 130 -5.35 -4.14 -8.05
C ASN A 130 -4.26 -3.66 -7.07
N HIS A 131 -3.04 -3.49 -7.59
CA HIS A 131 -1.86 -3.08 -6.85
C HIS A 131 -1.19 -1.85 -7.47
N GLY A 132 -1.96 -1.00 -8.16
CA GLY A 132 -1.51 0.31 -8.59
C GLY A 132 -1.37 1.28 -7.41
N ILE A 133 -0.60 2.35 -7.59
CA ILE A 133 -0.50 3.46 -6.62
C ILE A 133 -1.90 3.98 -6.31
N ALA A 134 -2.14 4.31 -5.04
CA ALA A 134 -3.46 4.56 -4.51
C ALA A 134 -3.49 5.75 -3.55
N ILE A 135 -4.66 6.38 -3.48
CA ILE A 135 -5.04 7.21 -2.33
C ILE A 135 -6.02 6.45 -1.45
N ASP A 136 -5.96 6.72 -0.15
CA ASP A 136 -6.76 6.11 0.89
C ASP A 136 -8.07 6.87 1.10
N ILE A 137 -9.20 6.14 1.16
CA ILE A 137 -10.51 6.72 1.48
C ILE A 137 -11.11 5.92 2.62
N ASN A 138 -11.24 6.58 3.78
CA ASN A 138 -11.85 6.02 4.98
C ASN A 138 -13.29 6.53 5.17
N ALA A 139 -14.07 5.78 5.93
CA ALA A 139 -15.40 6.20 6.35
C ALA A 139 -15.37 6.79 7.77
N LEU A 140 -16.14 7.85 7.96
CA LEU A 140 -16.39 8.52 9.23
C LEU A 140 -17.73 8.04 9.78
N ASP A 141 -17.65 7.14 10.75
CA ASP A 141 -18.80 6.46 11.34
C ASP A 141 -19.30 7.14 12.60
N ASN A 142 -20.61 7.10 12.81
CA ASN A 142 -21.22 7.47 14.09
C ASN A 142 -20.74 6.51 15.18
N ILE A 143 -20.48 7.03 16.38
CA ILE A 143 -20.20 6.21 17.56
C ILE A 143 -21.01 6.66 18.76
N TYR A 144 -21.27 5.74 19.68
CA TYR A 144 -22.12 6.00 20.83
C TYR A 144 -21.52 7.06 21.77
N ASP A 145 -22.34 8.02 22.20
CA ASP A 145 -21.97 9.01 23.22
C ASP A 145 -21.68 8.35 24.57
N CYS A 146 -22.50 7.35 24.93
CA CYS A 146 -22.33 6.53 26.12
C CYS A 146 -21.01 5.72 26.05
N PRO A 147 -20.05 5.97 26.98
CA PRO A 147 -18.75 5.30 26.96
C PRO A 147 -18.84 3.77 27.02
N GLN A 148 -19.79 3.22 27.78
CA GLN A 148 -19.96 1.77 27.92
C GLN A 148 -20.45 1.12 26.61
N LYS A 149 -21.35 1.77 25.88
CA LYS A 149 -21.80 1.30 24.56
C LYS A 149 -20.67 1.40 23.53
N ARG A 150 -19.92 2.50 23.54
CA ARG A 150 -18.76 2.71 22.67
C ARG A 150 -17.65 1.69 22.88
N ARG A 151 -17.35 1.35 24.14
CA ARG A 151 -16.39 0.28 24.46
C ARG A 151 -16.82 -1.07 23.86
N ARG A 152 -18.08 -1.47 24.03
CA ARG A 152 -18.62 -2.72 23.45
C ARG A 152 -18.60 -2.71 21.92
N TYR A 153 -18.81 -1.55 21.31
CA TYR A 153 -18.67 -1.35 19.87
C TYR A 153 -17.23 -1.63 19.41
N TRP A 154 -16.23 -1.00 20.05
CA TRP A 154 -14.82 -1.23 19.73
C TRP A 154 -14.39 -2.68 19.93
N GLU A 155 -14.76 -3.30 21.06
CA GLU A 155 -14.43 -4.70 21.33
C GLU A 155 -14.95 -5.65 20.21
N LYS A 156 -16.15 -5.37 19.67
CA LYS A 156 -16.71 -6.12 18.54
C LYS A 156 -15.98 -5.81 17.22
N ALA A 157 -15.73 -4.53 16.93
CA ALA A 157 -15.06 -4.10 15.71
C ALA A 157 -13.63 -4.66 15.64
N ASP A 158 -12.85 -4.52 16.73
CA ASP A 158 -11.49 -5.04 16.83
C ASP A 158 -11.45 -6.56 16.66
N MET A 159 -12.37 -7.28 17.30
CA MET A 159 -12.45 -8.72 17.16
C MET A 159 -12.66 -9.14 15.70
N LEU A 160 -13.61 -8.52 14.99
CA LEU A 160 -13.89 -8.85 13.59
C LEU A 160 -12.72 -8.45 12.68
N LEU A 161 -12.13 -7.28 12.89
CA LEU A 161 -10.98 -6.80 12.12
C LEU A 161 -9.74 -7.68 12.33
N LYS A 162 -9.51 -8.18 13.55
CA LYS A 162 -8.49 -9.19 13.82
C LYS A 162 -8.75 -10.48 13.05
N ILE A 163 -9.99 -10.99 13.09
CA ILE A 163 -10.38 -12.22 12.39
C ILE A 163 -10.18 -12.06 10.87
N THR A 164 -10.60 -10.95 10.28
CA THR A 164 -10.39 -10.72 8.83
C THR A 164 -8.93 -10.51 8.50
N THR A 165 -8.18 -9.76 9.30
CA THR A 165 -6.73 -9.59 9.09
C THR A 165 -6.02 -10.94 9.12
N LEU A 166 -6.30 -11.77 10.12
CA LEU A 166 -5.76 -13.13 10.23
C LEU A 166 -6.12 -14.01 9.03
N LYS A 167 -7.37 -13.91 8.56
CA LYS A 167 -7.86 -14.73 7.44
C LYS A 167 -7.24 -14.36 6.10
N TYR A 168 -7.07 -13.08 5.84
CA TYR A 168 -6.60 -12.61 4.54
C TYR A 168 -5.09 -12.43 4.48
N TYR A 169 -4.44 -12.11 5.61
CA TYR A 169 -3.00 -11.82 5.65
C TYR A 169 -2.19 -12.70 6.62
N GLY A 170 -2.85 -13.57 7.39
CA GLY A 170 -2.17 -14.50 8.31
C GLY A 170 -1.64 -13.84 9.59
N THR A 171 -0.93 -14.63 10.39
CA THR A 171 -0.40 -14.24 11.72
C THR A 171 0.85 -13.36 11.68
N LYS A 172 1.39 -13.10 10.49
CA LYS A 172 2.66 -12.38 10.29
C LYS A 172 2.48 -10.87 10.07
N VAL A 173 1.25 -10.39 9.88
CA VAL A 173 0.96 -8.95 9.76
C VAL A 173 0.84 -8.31 11.13
N LYS A 174 1.81 -7.46 11.47
CA LYS A 174 1.85 -6.70 12.74
C LYS A 174 0.93 -5.47 12.77
N LYS A 175 0.24 -5.13 11.67
CA LYS A 175 -0.45 -3.83 11.48
C LYS A 175 -1.83 -3.69 12.14
N THR A 176 -2.37 -4.71 12.82
CA THR A 176 -3.49 -4.49 13.75
C THR A 176 -2.89 -4.12 15.10
N GLY A 177 -2.61 -2.82 15.28
CA GLY A 177 -1.80 -2.23 16.36
C GLY A 177 -1.69 -3.06 17.63
N ASP A 178 -0.47 -3.38 18.05
CA ASP A 178 -0.05 -4.03 19.31
C ASP A 178 -0.84 -5.25 19.84
N LEU A 179 -1.75 -5.80 19.04
CA LEU A 179 -2.63 -6.87 19.48
C LEU A 179 -1.93 -8.21 19.22
N THR A 180 -1.31 -8.73 20.27
CA THR A 180 -0.84 -10.12 20.32
C THR A 180 -1.99 -11.07 19.99
N ILE A 181 -1.84 -11.84 18.92
CA ILE A 181 -2.84 -12.83 18.49
C ILE A 181 -2.79 -14.00 19.49
N SER A 182 -3.82 -14.11 20.32
CA SER A 182 -3.92 -15.15 21.33
C SER A 182 -4.27 -16.52 20.72
N PHE A 183 -4.07 -17.61 21.48
CA PHE A 183 -4.46 -18.95 21.05
C PHE A 183 -5.97 -19.06 20.77
N SER A 184 -6.81 -18.35 21.53
CA SER A 184 -8.26 -18.32 21.31
C SER A 184 -8.64 -17.58 20.03
N ASP A 185 -7.90 -16.53 19.65
CA ASP A 185 -8.08 -15.86 18.34
C ASP A 185 -7.75 -16.81 17.17
N ARG A 186 -6.72 -17.66 17.33
CA ARG A 186 -6.40 -18.71 16.35
C ARG A 186 -7.50 -19.76 16.27
N MET A 187 -8.02 -20.23 17.41
CA MET A 187 -9.13 -21.19 17.43
C MET A 187 -10.40 -20.62 16.78
N ARG A 188 -10.71 -19.33 17.01
CA ARG A 188 -11.80 -18.62 16.32
C ARG A 188 -11.56 -18.51 14.81
N TYR A 189 -10.32 -18.30 14.38
CA TYR A 189 -9.98 -18.32 12.96
C TYR A 189 -10.30 -19.67 12.30
N TYR A 190 -9.90 -20.79 12.92
CA TYR A 190 -10.12 -22.13 12.36
C TYR A 190 -11.57 -22.63 12.49
N THR A 191 -12.37 -22.04 13.38
CA THR A 191 -13.79 -22.39 13.56
C THR A 191 -14.73 -21.48 12.78
N ASN A 192 -14.24 -20.34 12.25
CA ASN A 192 -15.08 -19.39 11.54
C ASN A 192 -15.11 -19.68 10.02
N PHE A 193 -16.08 -20.51 9.62
CA PHE A 193 -16.36 -20.89 8.23
C PHE A 193 -16.99 -19.77 7.39
N ASP A 194 -17.05 -18.54 7.91
CA ASP A 194 -17.67 -17.44 7.20
C ASP A 194 -17.01 -17.20 5.84
N ASN A 195 -17.79 -17.26 4.76
CA ASN A 195 -17.29 -16.80 3.47
C ASN A 195 -17.06 -15.27 3.48
N LYS A 196 -16.34 -14.76 2.48
CA LYS A 196 -15.97 -13.34 2.37
C LYS A 196 -17.17 -12.41 2.54
N GLN A 197 -18.27 -12.69 1.84
CA GLN A 197 -19.46 -11.84 1.85
C GLN A 197 -20.09 -11.74 3.24
N MET A 198 -20.07 -12.81 4.03
CA MET A 198 -20.58 -12.78 5.39
C MET A 198 -19.65 -11.99 6.33
N LEU A 199 -18.32 -12.10 6.17
CA LEU A 199 -17.37 -11.28 6.94
C LEU A 199 -17.51 -9.79 6.62
N CYS A 200 -17.61 -9.44 5.33
CA CYS A 200 -17.88 -8.08 4.88
C CYS A 200 -19.18 -7.54 5.51
N ARG A 201 -20.26 -8.34 5.49
CA ARG A 201 -21.54 -7.97 6.13
C ARG A 201 -21.41 -7.76 7.63
N LYS A 202 -20.83 -8.72 8.37
CA LYS A 202 -20.62 -8.60 9.82
C LYS A 202 -19.82 -7.35 10.20
N LEU A 203 -18.78 -7.03 9.43
CA LEU A 203 -18.00 -5.82 9.66
C LEU A 203 -18.79 -4.56 9.38
N ARG A 204 -19.49 -4.50 8.25
CA ARG A 204 -20.38 -3.39 7.92
C ARG A 204 -21.43 -3.18 9.02
N ASP A 205 -22.11 -4.24 9.44
CA ASP A 205 -23.13 -4.20 10.50
C ASP A 205 -22.57 -3.64 11.81
N VAL A 206 -21.33 -3.98 12.16
CA VAL A 206 -20.67 -3.41 13.33
C VAL A 206 -20.33 -1.94 13.10
N PHE A 207 -19.72 -1.57 11.97
CA PHE A 207 -19.34 -0.19 11.67
C PHE A 207 -20.53 0.76 11.73
N VAL A 208 -21.69 0.36 11.21
CA VAL A 208 -22.91 1.17 11.19
C VAL A 208 -23.85 0.91 12.38
N SER A 209 -23.41 0.16 13.40
CA SER A 209 -24.29 -0.24 14.52
C SER A 209 -24.75 0.94 15.39
N CYS A 210 -24.03 2.07 15.37
CA CYS A 210 -24.51 3.31 15.94
C CYS A 210 -25.39 4.05 14.92
N THR A 211 -26.70 3.83 15.00
CA THR A 211 -27.66 4.41 14.06
C THR A 211 -28.13 5.82 14.44
N ASP A 212 -27.56 6.40 15.51
CA ASP A 212 -27.88 7.76 15.93
C ASP A 212 -27.11 8.77 15.08
N ASN A 213 -27.79 9.33 14.08
CA ASN A 213 -27.23 10.34 13.19
C ASN A 213 -26.96 11.68 13.89
N ASN A 214 -27.43 11.85 15.13
CA ASN A 214 -27.16 13.02 15.97
C ASN A 214 -26.10 12.73 17.05
N SER A 215 -25.41 11.57 16.99
CA SER A 215 -24.34 11.26 17.93
C SER A 215 -23.34 12.41 17.99
N LYS A 216 -22.90 12.78 19.20
CA LYS A 216 -21.92 13.85 19.37
C LYS A 216 -20.57 13.50 18.74
N TYR A 217 -20.27 12.20 18.69
CA TYR A 217 -18.97 11.71 18.29
C TYR A 217 -18.97 10.88 17.02
N LEU A 218 -17.83 10.96 16.32
CA LEU A 218 -17.50 10.23 15.10
C LEU A 218 -16.17 9.47 15.28
N ASN A 219 -15.94 8.47 14.44
CA ASN A 219 -14.74 7.63 14.46
C ASN A 219 -14.34 7.15 13.07
N ILE A 220 -13.04 6.89 12.87
CA ILE A 220 -12.50 6.30 11.65
C ILE A 220 -12.02 4.89 11.97
N ILE A 221 -12.97 3.94 12.07
CA ILE A 221 -12.70 2.58 12.58
C ILE A 221 -11.77 1.77 11.66
N THR A 222 -11.77 2.08 10.37
CA THR A 222 -11.04 1.36 9.32
C THR A 222 -9.52 1.59 9.41
N GLN A 223 -9.10 2.73 9.97
CA GLN A 223 -7.69 3.13 10.04
C GLN A 223 -7.08 2.71 11.38
N ALA A 224 -6.09 1.82 11.34
CA ALA A 224 -5.59 1.15 12.55
C ALA A 224 -5.03 2.13 13.62
N ASN A 225 -4.33 3.17 13.19
CA ASN A 225 -3.71 4.15 14.10
C ASN A 225 -4.74 5.08 14.77
N TYR A 226 -5.93 5.23 14.18
CA TYR A 226 -6.95 6.18 14.63
C TYR A 226 -8.24 5.49 15.07
N ARG A 227 -8.25 4.15 15.13
CA ARG A 227 -9.43 3.32 15.40
C ARG A 227 -10.11 3.64 16.74
N HIS A 228 -9.37 4.19 17.69
CA HIS A 228 -9.88 4.57 19.01
C HIS A 228 -9.96 6.08 19.22
N ASN A 229 -9.65 6.88 18.19
CA ASN A 229 -9.83 8.33 18.23
C ASN A 229 -11.32 8.67 18.26
N ILE A 230 -11.67 9.69 19.02
CA ILE A 230 -13.03 10.21 19.14
C ILE A 230 -13.01 11.61 18.56
N TYR A 231 -13.69 11.81 17.44
CA TYR A 231 -13.83 13.12 16.83
C TYR A 231 -15.17 13.73 17.20
N TYR A 232 -15.27 15.06 17.26
CA TYR A 232 -16.55 15.73 17.44
C TYR A 232 -17.24 15.88 16.10
N ARG A 233 -18.54 15.57 16.03
CA ARG A 233 -19.34 15.78 14.82
C ARG A 233 -19.22 17.21 14.29
N ALA A 234 -19.25 18.19 15.20
CA ALA A 234 -19.15 19.61 14.89
C ALA A 234 -17.87 19.99 14.10
N ASP A 235 -16.79 19.20 14.20
CA ASP A 235 -15.57 19.44 13.40
C ASP A 235 -15.80 19.20 11.90
N PHE A 236 -16.79 18.37 11.56
CA PHE A 236 -17.11 17.92 10.21
C PHE A 236 -18.45 18.46 9.68
N ASP A 237 -19.11 19.36 10.42
CA ASP A 237 -20.40 19.95 10.00
C ASP A 237 -20.26 20.84 8.75
N LYS A 238 -19.07 21.41 8.54
CA LYS A 238 -18.71 22.24 7.39
C LYS A 238 -17.30 21.91 6.94
N CYS A 239 -16.98 22.26 5.70
CA CYS A 239 -15.60 22.29 5.22
C CYS A 239 -15.09 23.73 5.08
N ILE A 240 -13.77 23.85 5.13
CA ILE A 240 -13.03 24.96 4.52
C ILE A 240 -12.15 24.38 3.42
N PHE A 241 -11.81 25.18 2.42
CA PHE A 241 -10.87 24.78 1.38
C PHE A 241 -9.48 25.27 1.75
N LEU A 242 -8.52 24.35 1.81
CA LEU A 242 -7.11 24.64 2.04
C LEU A 242 -6.33 24.35 0.77
N LYS A 243 -5.29 25.15 0.52
CA LYS A 243 -4.35 24.91 -0.56
C LYS A 243 -3.57 23.62 -0.31
N PHE A 244 -3.49 22.78 -1.33
CA PHE A 244 -2.66 21.58 -1.37
C PHE A 244 -2.00 21.49 -2.74
N GLU A 245 -0.70 21.76 -2.80
CA GLU A 245 0.07 21.88 -4.05
C GLU A 245 -0.58 22.88 -5.02
N ASP A 246 -1.12 22.37 -6.14
CA ASP A 246 -1.74 23.13 -7.23
C ASP A 246 -3.28 23.16 -7.19
N MET A 247 -3.89 22.61 -6.14
CA MET A 247 -5.35 22.55 -6.00
C MET A 247 -5.82 22.99 -4.61
N GLU A 248 -7.13 23.17 -4.48
CA GLU A 248 -7.80 23.36 -3.20
C GLU A 248 -8.59 22.09 -2.84
N LEU A 249 -8.39 21.62 -1.61
CA LEU A 249 -9.04 20.42 -1.09
C LEU A 249 -9.81 20.75 0.20
N PRO A 250 -10.96 20.08 0.44
CA PRO A 250 -11.76 20.30 1.63
C PRO A 250 -11.06 19.76 2.88
N ALA A 251 -11.02 20.58 3.92
CA ALA A 251 -10.62 20.22 5.27
C ALA A 251 -11.82 20.39 6.22
N PRO A 252 -11.92 19.61 7.31
CA PRO A 252 -12.95 19.81 8.31
C PRO A 252 -12.84 21.22 8.91
N ILE A 253 -13.96 21.90 9.16
CA ILE A 253 -13.96 23.24 9.79
C ILE A 253 -13.21 23.25 11.13
N GLY A 254 -13.23 22.12 11.84
CA GLY A 254 -12.49 21.91 13.09
C GLY A 254 -11.12 21.25 12.93
N TYR A 255 -10.43 21.43 11.81
CA TYR A 255 -9.17 20.73 11.49
C TYR A 255 -8.10 20.82 12.58
N ASP A 256 -7.98 21.92 13.33
CA ASP A 256 -7.00 22.02 14.43
C ASP A 256 -7.28 20.97 15.52
N ARG A 257 -8.54 20.79 15.93
CA ARG A 257 -8.91 19.76 16.92
C ARG A 257 -8.74 18.35 16.36
N VAL A 258 -9.01 18.14 15.08
CA VAL A 258 -8.78 16.86 14.40
C VAL A 258 -7.29 16.52 14.41
N LEU A 259 -6.42 17.46 14.01
CA LEU A 259 -4.97 17.26 14.01
C LEU A 259 -4.39 17.07 15.42
N ARG A 260 -4.90 17.76 16.44
CA ARG A 260 -4.54 17.49 17.84
C ARG A 260 -4.92 16.09 18.30
N THR A 261 -6.08 15.61 17.86
CA THR A 261 -6.53 14.24 18.16
C THR A 261 -5.63 13.21 17.47
N ASP A 262 -5.16 13.50 16.26
CA ASP A 262 -4.37 12.58 15.44
C ASP A 262 -2.89 12.55 15.82
N PHE A 263 -2.30 13.70 16.15
CA PHE A 263 -0.85 13.88 16.27
C PHE A 263 -0.40 14.50 17.60
N GLY A 264 -1.33 14.96 18.46
CA GLY A 264 -1.02 15.65 19.70
C GLY A 264 -0.98 17.18 19.57
N ASP A 265 -0.82 17.88 20.70
CA ASP A 265 -0.91 19.34 20.76
C ASP A 265 0.20 20.08 20.00
N ASP A 266 1.33 19.42 19.77
CA ASP A 266 2.53 19.93 19.12
C ASP A 266 2.66 19.50 17.66
N TYR A 267 1.56 19.10 17.01
CA TYR A 267 1.55 18.57 15.63
C TYR A 267 2.22 19.47 14.57
N MET A 268 2.32 20.78 14.84
CA MET A 268 3.02 21.74 13.97
C MET A 268 4.55 21.61 14.03
N THR A 269 5.08 21.00 15.09
CA THR A 269 6.51 20.73 15.25
C THR A 269 6.93 19.62 14.30
N LEU A 270 8.04 19.82 13.59
CA LEU A 270 8.57 18.78 12.71
C LEU A 270 9.17 17.64 13.54
N PRO A 271 8.92 16.37 13.18
CA PRO A 271 9.57 15.25 13.84
C PRO A 271 11.10 15.31 13.62
N PRO A 272 11.90 14.66 14.47
CA PRO A 272 13.34 14.53 14.27
C PRO A 272 13.69 13.91 12.90
N HIS A 273 14.85 14.27 12.33
CA HIS A 273 15.27 13.75 11.02
C HIS A 273 15.25 12.22 10.90
N SER A 274 15.54 11.49 11.98
CA SER A 274 15.50 10.02 12.00
C SER A 274 14.10 9.42 11.79
N GLN A 275 13.04 10.20 11.99
CA GLN A 275 11.65 9.78 11.79
C GLN A 275 11.07 10.27 10.45
N ARG A 276 11.85 10.95 9.62
CA ARG A 276 11.41 11.50 8.32
C ARG A 276 11.73 10.51 7.22
N HIS A 277 10.84 9.54 6.98
CA HIS A 277 11.00 8.55 5.91
C HIS A 277 9.63 8.10 5.35
N PRO A 278 9.56 7.70 4.08
CA PRO A 278 8.36 7.12 3.48
C PRO A 278 7.89 5.85 4.20
N HIS A 279 6.58 5.57 4.18
CA HIS A 279 5.99 4.52 5.03
C HIS A 279 5.21 3.45 4.25
N HIS A 280 4.75 3.72 3.03
CA HIS A 280 3.66 2.94 2.43
C HIS A 280 4.11 1.90 1.43
N TYR A 281 5.07 2.21 0.56
CA TYR A 281 5.39 1.33 -0.56
C TYR A 281 6.84 0.81 -0.57
N PRO A 282 7.05 -0.47 -0.26
CA PRO A 282 8.33 -1.14 -0.48
C PRO A 282 8.76 -1.16 -1.95
N VAL A 283 7.79 -1.28 -2.88
CA VAL A 283 8.01 -1.28 -4.33
C VAL A 283 7.01 -0.35 -5.00
N VAL A 284 7.53 0.64 -5.73
CA VAL A 284 6.75 1.59 -6.52
C VAL A 284 7.33 1.68 -7.92
N ARG A 285 6.43 1.67 -8.90
CA ARG A 285 6.75 1.99 -10.29
C ARG A 285 5.66 2.89 -10.85
N THR A 286 6.06 4.06 -11.30
CA THR A 286 5.16 5.07 -11.87
C THR A 286 4.94 4.87 -13.38
N ASP A 287 5.73 3.99 -13.98
CA ASP A 287 5.89 3.78 -15.43
C ASP A 287 5.40 2.41 -15.92
N ILE A 288 5.15 1.45 -15.01
CA ILE A 288 4.71 0.09 -15.35
C ILE A 288 3.49 -0.32 -14.53
N SER A 289 2.49 -0.87 -15.22
CA SER A 289 1.29 -1.41 -14.59
C SER A 289 1.64 -2.59 -13.70
N TYR A 290 0.99 -2.66 -12.54
CA TYR A 290 1.11 -3.78 -11.62
C TYR A 290 0.86 -5.13 -12.30
N ARG A 291 -0.01 -5.18 -13.33
CA ARG A 291 -0.29 -6.41 -14.08
C ARG A 291 0.93 -6.94 -14.84
N VAL A 292 1.81 -6.04 -15.28
CA VAL A 292 3.05 -6.40 -15.95
C VAL A 292 4.12 -6.70 -14.89
N TYR A 293 4.28 -5.80 -13.92
CA TYR A 293 5.31 -5.92 -12.89
C TYR A 293 5.16 -7.18 -12.02
N MET A 294 3.93 -7.60 -11.70
CA MET A 294 3.70 -8.81 -10.92
C MET A 294 4.14 -10.10 -11.61
N LYS A 295 4.24 -10.13 -12.95
CA LYS A 295 4.71 -11.32 -13.70
C LYS A 295 6.15 -11.68 -13.34
N HIS A 296 6.97 -10.69 -13.01
CA HIS A 296 8.34 -10.92 -12.54
C HIS A 296 8.38 -11.80 -11.27
N PHE A 297 7.29 -11.87 -10.49
CA PHE A 297 7.19 -12.70 -9.27
C PHE A 297 6.35 -13.96 -9.45
N GLN A 298 5.38 -13.95 -10.37
CA GLN A 298 4.41 -15.05 -10.51
C GLN A 298 4.81 -16.05 -11.60
N ASP A 299 5.47 -15.57 -12.65
CA ASP A 299 5.71 -16.35 -13.87
C ASP A 299 7.17 -16.85 -13.96
N ILE A 300 7.87 -16.92 -12.82
CA ILE A 300 9.31 -17.21 -12.69
C ILE A 300 9.75 -18.46 -13.46
N PHE A 301 8.89 -19.49 -13.55
CA PHE A 301 9.22 -20.77 -14.21
C PHE A 301 8.42 -21.00 -15.50
N THR A 302 7.79 -19.97 -16.03
CA THR A 302 7.12 -20.02 -17.33
C THR A 302 8.12 -19.74 -18.45
N ASN A 303 7.88 -20.29 -19.65
CA ASN A 303 8.68 -20.04 -20.85
C ASN A 303 10.21 -20.27 -20.70
N THR A 304 10.62 -21.19 -19.82
CA THR A 304 12.05 -21.52 -19.61
C THR A 304 12.58 -22.54 -20.63
N ALA A 305 11.71 -23.15 -21.44
CA ALA A 305 12.11 -24.20 -22.37
C ALA A 305 13.08 -23.63 -23.43
N GLY A 306 14.23 -24.27 -23.60
CA GLY A 306 15.28 -23.83 -24.54
C GLY A 306 16.13 -22.66 -24.04
N ARG A 307 15.84 -22.10 -22.86
CA ARG A 307 16.58 -20.97 -22.29
C ARG A 307 17.57 -21.42 -21.22
N LYS A 308 18.68 -20.69 -21.12
CA LYS A 308 19.64 -20.80 -20.02
C LYS A 308 19.11 -20.02 -18.83
N ILE A 309 18.88 -20.74 -17.73
CA ILE A 309 18.52 -20.11 -16.46
C ILE A 309 19.78 -19.50 -15.84
N ILE A 310 19.71 -18.22 -15.49
CA ILE A 310 20.80 -17.47 -14.89
C ILE A 310 20.32 -16.98 -13.54
N ILE A 311 21.04 -17.32 -12.47
CA ILE A 311 20.68 -16.84 -11.13
C ILE A 311 21.56 -15.65 -10.78
N PHE A 312 20.93 -14.52 -10.47
CA PHE A 312 21.61 -13.32 -10.01
C PHE A 312 21.59 -13.28 -8.48
N GLY A 313 22.75 -13.55 -7.86
CA GLY A 313 22.95 -13.57 -6.42
C GLY A 313 23.45 -14.93 -5.94
N ALA A 314 24.71 -14.99 -5.51
CA ALA A 314 25.38 -16.18 -4.99
C ALA A 314 25.32 -16.21 -3.44
N GLY A 315 24.13 -16.01 -2.88
CA GLY A 315 23.89 -15.92 -1.43
C GLY A 315 23.06 -17.08 -0.87
N GLN A 316 22.56 -16.91 0.36
CA GLN A 316 21.68 -17.90 1.01
C GLN A 316 20.38 -18.15 0.23
N MET A 317 19.87 -17.15 -0.48
CA MET A 317 18.69 -17.29 -1.35
C MET A 317 18.93 -18.27 -2.50
N LEU A 318 20.15 -18.34 -3.06
CA LEU A 318 20.51 -19.32 -4.07
C LEU A 318 20.48 -20.74 -3.50
N LEU A 319 21.05 -20.97 -2.31
CA LEU A 319 21.01 -22.28 -1.66
C LEU A 319 19.56 -22.74 -1.44
N HIS A 320 18.70 -21.81 -1.00
CA HIS A 320 17.28 -22.08 -0.88
C HIS A 320 16.63 -22.41 -2.24
N TYR A 321 16.93 -21.62 -3.28
CA TYR A 321 16.45 -21.86 -4.64
C TYR A 321 16.81 -23.28 -5.12
N LEU A 322 18.08 -23.67 -5.01
CA LEU A 322 18.55 -24.98 -5.49
C LEU A 322 17.92 -26.16 -4.74
N THR A 323 17.66 -26.01 -3.44
CA THR A 323 17.07 -27.07 -2.62
C THR A 323 15.56 -27.23 -2.82
N HIS A 324 14.87 -26.18 -3.30
CA HIS A 324 13.41 -26.14 -3.39
C HIS A 324 12.87 -26.06 -4.83
N THR A 325 13.75 -26.05 -5.83
CA THR A 325 13.37 -26.08 -7.25
C THR A 325 13.72 -27.42 -7.88
N HIS A 326 12.94 -27.82 -8.89
CA HIS A 326 13.23 -29.05 -9.62
C HIS A 326 14.56 -28.91 -10.37
N LYS A 327 15.35 -29.99 -10.48
CA LYS A 327 16.67 -29.99 -11.16
C LYS A 327 16.67 -29.39 -12.56
N LYS A 328 15.54 -29.51 -13.28
CA LYS A 328 15.33 -28.91 -14.61
C LYS A 328 15.42 -27.37 -14.62
N PHE A 329 15.28 -26.73 -13.46
CA PHE A 329 15.38 -25.28 -13.28
C PHE A 329 16.72 -24.86 -12.66
N HIS A 330 17.69 -25.76 -12.58
CA HIS A 330 19.03 -25.40 -12.11
C HIS A 330 19.68 -24.40 -13.08
N PRO A 331 20.47 -23.45 -12.54
CA PRO A 331 21.14 -22.45 -13.35
C PRO A 331 22.15 -23.08 -14.31
N ALA A 332 22.32 -22.49 -15.48
CA ALA A 332 23.48 -22.72 -16.32
C ALA A 332 24.75 -22.15 -15.66
N PHE A 333 24.62 -21.00 -15.01
CA PHE A 333 25.64 -20.36 -14.18
C PHE A 333 25.00 -19.33 -13.25
N VAL A 334 25.77 -18.86 -12.27
CA VAL A 334 25.37 -17.84 -11.30
C VAL A 334 26.17 -16.57 -11.57
N VAL A 335 25.58 -15.41 -11.32
CA VAL A 335 26.27 -14.11 -11.35
C VAL A 335 26.09 -13.38 -10.03
N ASP A 336 27.07 -12.57 -9.63
CA ASP A 336 27.01 -11.78 -8.40
C ASP A 336 27.86 -10.50 -8.57
N ASN A 337 27.43 -9.38 -7.98
CA ASN A 337 28.19 -8.13 -8.05
C ASN A 337 29.46 -8.15 -7.19
N ASN A 338 29.56 -9.09 -6.23
CA ASN A 338 30.78 -9.26 -5.44
C ASN A 338 31.87 -9.97 -6.26
N LYS A 339 32.90 -9.19 -6.66
CA LYS A 339 34.05 -9.65 -7.43
C LYS A 339 34.85 -10.77 -6.74
N ASP A 340 34.85 -10.80 -5.41
CA ASP A 340 35.57 -11.83 -4.65
C ASP A 340 34.97 -13.22 -4.83
N LYS A 341 33.72 -13.31 -5.32
CA LYS A 341 33.06 -14.57 -5.64
C LYS A 341 33.34 -15.06 -7.05
N TRP A 342 33.88 -14.23 -7.94
CA TRP A 342 34.04 -14.61 -9.35
C TRP A 342 35.05 -15.76 -9.50
N GLY A 343 34.69 -16.78 -10.29
CA GLY A 343 35.47 -18.01 -10.46
C GLY A 343 35.34 -19.01 -9.31
N THR A 344 34.58 -18.67 -8.25
CA THR A 344 34.22 -19.62 -7.19
C THR A 344 32.98 -20.44 -7.58
N PHE A 345 32.68 -21.48 -6.81
CA PHE A 345 31.53 -22.36 -7.03
C PHE A 345 30.60 -22.38 -5.83
N VAL A 346 29.29 -22.33 -6.08
CA VAL A 346 28.25 -22.56 -5.08
C VAL A 346 27.42 -23.75 -5.52
N GLU A 347 27.42 -24.83 -4.72
CA GLU A 347 26.68 -26.07 -5.03
C GLU A 347 26.97 -26.63 -6.44
N GLY A 348 28.21 -26.47 -6.91
CA GLY A 348 28.65 -26.92 -8.23
C GLY A 348 28.40 -25.95 -9.39
N PHE A 349 27.84 -24.76 -9.13
CA PHE A 349 27.64 -23.71 -10.15
C PHE A 349 28.67 -22.61 -10.00
N GLU A 350 29.36 -22.30 -11.10
CA GLU A 350 30.34 -21.21 -11.17
C GLU A 350 29.64 -19.85 -10.99
N VAL A 351 30.27 -18.98 -10.20
CA VAL A 351 29.86 -17.58 -10.03
C VAL A 351 30.69 -16.69 -10.97
N ARG A 352 30.02 -15.88 -11.78
CA ARG A 352 30.62 -15.06 -12.84
C ARG A 352 30.33 -13.57 -12.70
N ASP A 353 31.05 -12.76 -13.47
CA ASP A 353 30.73 -11.34 -13.69
C ASP A 353 29.35 -11.22 -14.37
N PRO A 354 28.42 -10.41 -13.84
CA PRO A 354 27.13 -10.10 -14.47
C PRO A 354 27.21 -9.68 -15.94
N ASN A 355 28.31 -9.08 -16.41
CA ASN A 355 28.45 -8.72 -17.82
C ASN A 355 28.32 -9.91 -18.78
N CYS A 356 28.64 -11.13 -18.34
CA CYS A 356 28.52 -12.33 -19.19
C CYS A 356 27.06 -12.68 -19.55
N ILE A 357 26.07 -12.04 -18.92
CA ILE A 357 24.65 -12.16 -19.32
C ILE A 357 24.43 -11.62 -20.75
N LEU A 358 25.25 -10.65 -21.18
CA LEU A 358 25.17 -10.04 -22.51
C LEU A 358 25.77 -10.92 -23.62
N ASP A 359 26.50 -11.99 -23.26
CA ASP A 359 27.03 -12.96 -24.22
C ASP A 359 25.92 -13.88 -24.78
N LEU A 360 24.71 -13.80 -24.21
CA LEU A 360 23.54 -14.57 -24.61
C LEU A 360 22.49 -13.66 -25.22
N ALA A 361 21.81 -14.15 -26.27
CA ALA A 361 20.68 -13.45 -26.85
C ALA A 361 19.49 -13.37 -25.87
N ASP A 362 18.59 -12.42 -26.09
CA ASP A 362 17.42 -12.19 -25.23
C ASP A 362 16.51 -13.40 -25.08
N ASP A 363 16.32 -14.14 -26.16
CA ASP A 363 15.49 -15.34 -26.22
C ASP A 363 16.19 -16.59 -25.66
N GLU A 364 17.51 -16.53 -25.47
CA GLU A 364 18.32 -17.60 -24.87
C GLU A 364 18.46 -17.46 -23.34
N ARG A 365 18.19 -16.29 -22.76
CA ARG A 365 18.41 -16.02 -21.33
C ARG A 365 17.11 -16.00 -20.52
N HIS A 366 17.17 -16.56 -19.32
CA HIS A 366 16.09 -16.52 -18.33
C HIS A 366 16.67 -16.18 -16.95
N ILE A 367 16.55 -14.90 -16.57
CA ILE A 367 17.28 -14.35 -15.42
C ILE A 367 16.36 -14.35 -14.19
N ILE A 368 16.84 -14.93 -13.09
CA ILE A 368 16.13 -14.96 -11.81
C ILE A 368 17.01 -14.32 -10.73
N ILE A 369 16.54 -13.24 -10.14
CA ILE A 369 17.18 -12.52 -9.05
C ILE A 369 16.92 -13.26 -7.73
N CYS A 370 17.99 -13.71 -7.10
CA CYS A 370 18.04 -14.40 -5.80
C CYS A 370 18.88 -13.58 -4.81
N SER A 371 18.46 -12.33 -4.54
CA SER A 371 19.21 -11.40 -3.70
C SER A 371 18.27 -10.44 -2.96
N ILE A 372 18.70 -10.01 -1.77
CA ILE A 372 18.05 -8.92 -1.01
C ILE A 372 18.33 -7.54 -1.62
N TYR A 373 19.39 -7.43 -2.44
CA TYR A 373 19.75 -6.22 -3.19
C TYR A 373 19.05 -6.19 -4.56
N TYR A 374 17.78 -6.58 -4.58
CA TYR A 374 17.03 -6.79 -5.82
C TYR A 374 16.76 -5.48 -6.56
N LYS A 375 16.66 -4.35 -5.86
CA LYS A 375 16.43 -3.03 -6.47
C LYS A 375 17.65 -2.56 -7.25
N GLU A 376 18.83 -2.74 -6.66
CA GLU A 376 20.10 -2.40 -7.28
C GLU A 376 20.38 -3.31 -8.49
N ILE A 377 20.10 -4.60 -8.35
CA ILE A 377 20.24 -5.57 -9.45
C ILE A 377 19.23 -5.31 -10.56
N GLU A 378 17.98 -4.98 -10.22
CA GLU A 378 16.96 -4.61 -11.20
C GLU A 378 17.40 -3.37 -11.99
N THR A 379 17.88 -2.32 -11.32
CA THR A 379 18.40 -1.11 -11.96
C THR A 379 19.56 -1.44 -12.89
N GLN A 380 20.51 -2.25 -12.42
CA GLN A 380 21.65 -2.72 -13.22
C GLN A 380 21.21 -3.48 -14.47
N LEU A 381 20.24 -4.40 -14.35
CA LEU A 381 19.73 -5.15 -15.50
C LEU A 381 19.05 -4.22 -16.51
N ILE A 382 18.26 -3.25 -16.06
CA ILE A 382 17.63 -2.25 -16.92
C ILE A 382 18.69 -1.41 -17.65
N ASP A 383 19.73 -0.95 -16.94
CA ASP A 383 20.84 -0.18 -17.51
C ASP A 383 21.65 -1.00 -18.54
N MET A 384 21.69 -2.32 -18.37
CA MET A 384 22.25 -3.26 -19.34
C MET A 384 21.31 -3.55 -20.52
N GLY A 385 20.12 -2.92 -20.59
CA GLY A 385 19.11 -3.15 -21.61
C GLY A 385 18.25 -4.39 -21.41
N ILE A 386 18.26 -4.98 -20.21
CA ILE A 386 17.61 -6.24 -19.88
C ILE A 386 16.31 -5.99 -19.11
N ASN A 387 15.17 -6.19 -19.79
CA ASN A 387 13.84 -5.97 -19.21
C ASN A 387 13.10 -7.26 -18.81
N ASN A 388 13.61 -8.43 -19.22
CA ASN A 388 13.01 -9.73 -18.92
C ASN A 388 13.80 -10.46 -17.81
N TYR A 389 13.39 -10.22 -16.57
CA TYR A 389 13.97 -10.82 -15.37
C TYR A 389 12.86 -11.23 -14.40
N TYR A 390 13.18 -12.08 -13.43
CA TYR A 390 12.21 -12.57 -12.44
C TYR A 390 12.81 -12.47 -11.04
N PHE A 391 11.98 -12.40 -10.01
CA PHE A 391 12.40 -12.35 -8.62
C PHE A 391 12.03 -13.65 -7.92
N TYR A 392 13.02 -14.34 -7.36
CA TYR A 392 12.75 -15.47 -6.47
C TYR A 392 12.62 -14.97 -5.03
N VAL A 393 11.39 -14.91 -4.54
CA VAL A 393 11.05 -14.36 -3.22
C VAL A 393 10.36 -15.41 -2.38
N GLN A 394 11.09 -16.00 -1.43
CA GLN A 394 10.52 -16.97 -0.50
C GLN A 394 9.88 -16.29 0.72
N ASN A 395 10.51 -15.23 1.22
CA ASN A 395 10.05 -14.49 2.37
C ASN A 395 10.01 -13.00 2.02
N PRO A 396 8.82 -12.40 1.96
CA PRO A 396 8.69 -10.97 1.67
C PRO A 396 9.44 -10.03 2.64
N LYS A 397 9.91 -10.53 3.80
CA LYS A 397 10.78 -9.75 4.72
C LYS A 397 12.23 -9.61 4.24
N TRP A 398 12.61 -10.36 3.22
CA TRP A 398 13.94 -10.27 2.60
C TRP A 398 14.02 -9.17 1.55
N LEU A 399 12.87 -8.59 1.21
CA LEU A 399 12.70 -7.44 0.34
C LEU A 399 12.20 -6.24 1.14
#